data_AF-B5DDV2-F1
#
_entry.id   AF-B5DDV2-F1
#
_cell.length_a   1.000
_cell.length_b   1.000
_cell.length_c   1.000
_cell.angle_alpha   90.00
_cell.angle_beta   90.00
_cell.angle_gamma   90.00
#
_symmetry.space_group_name_H-M   'P 1'
#
loop_
_entity.id
_entity.type
_entity.pdbx_description
1 polymer ?
#
loop_
_entity_poly.entity_id
_entity_poly.type
_entity_poly.pdbx_seq_one_letter_code
_entity_poly.pdbx_strand_id
1 'polypeptide(L)'
;NILTAGFQDTSSAAVLHQIESLHPGALLILYKYCDHENAAFKNVALVLTVLLEDSELEPQLSLTEIEEKVRDFINEKMVSSKNAESHSEMDVDKLSGVWSRISHTVLPVYPEDNFADCGGTEQGL
;
A
#
# COMPACT_ATOMS: atom_id res chain seq x y z
N ASN A 1 -12.51 -9.75 -3.19
CA ASN A 1 -12.88 -11.13 -2.78
C ASN A 1 -11.82 -11.80 -1.93
N ILE A 2 -10.52 -11.71 -2.26
CA ILE A 2 -9.43 -12.35 -1.51
C ILE A 2 -9.40 -11.94 -0.02
N LEU A 3 -9.34 -10.64 0.27
CA LEU A 3 -9.29 -10.13 1.66
C LEU A 3 -10.51 -10.57 2.49
N THR A 4 -11.73 -10.42 1.94
CA THR A 4 -12.96 -10.84 2.62
C THR A 4 -12.95 -12.34 2.94
N ALA A 5 -12.59 -13.19 1.97
CA ALA A 5 -12.55 -14.63 2.20
C ALA A 5 -11.50 -15.00 3.26
N GLY A 6 -10.29 -14.45 3.17
CA GLY A 6 -9.22 -14.73 4.15
C GLY A 6 -9.60 -14.31 5.57
N PHE A 7 -10.19 -13.12 5.73
CA PHE A 7 -10.61 -12.61 7.05
C PHE A 7 -11.87 -13.27 7.60
N GLN A 8 -12.70 -13.89 6.76
CA GLN A 8 -13.87 -14.66 7.20
C GLN A 8 -13.49 -16.06 7.73
N ASP A 9 -12.46 -16.68 7.16
CA ASP A 9 -12.04 -18.02 7.57
C ASP A 9 -11.20 -18.00 8.85
N THR A 10 -9.96 -17.51 8.80
CA THR A 10 -9.00 -17.60 9.92
C THR A 10 -7.90 -16.54 9.93
N SER A 11 -7.67 -15.80 8.83
CA SER A 11 -6.54 -14.88 8.76
C SER A 11 -6.81 -13.62 9.58
N SER A 12 -5.87 -13.26 10.46
CA SER A 12 -5.90 -12.00 11.20
C SER A 12 -5.01 -10.92 10.60
N ALA A 13 -4.30 -11.22 9.50
CA ALA A 13 -3.42 -10.28 8.83
C ALA A 13 -3.38 -10.51 7.31
N ALA A 14 -3.12 -9.46 6.55
CA ALA A 14 -2.82 -9.54 5.12
C ALA A 14 -1.71 -8.55 4.74
N VAL A 15 -0.88 -8.95 3.78
CA VAL A 15 0.18 -8.10 3.22
C VAL A 15 -0.16 -7.76 1.77
N LEU A 16 -0.21 -6.48 1.46
CA LEU A 16 -0.37 -5.95 0.11
C LEU A 16 1.00 -5.46 -0.37
N HIS A 17 1.64 -6.28 -1.19
CA HIS A 17 2.94 -5.94 -1.75
C HIS A 17 2.82 -4.98 -2.93
N GLN A 18 3.75 -4.02 -3.01
CA GLN A 18 3.96 -3.13 -4.16
C GLN A 18 2.69 -2.41 -4.60
N ILE A 19 2.07 -1.68 -3.66
CA ILE A 19 0.78 -1.03 -3.93
C ILE A 19 0.87 0.03 -5.03
N GLU A 20 2.07 0.59 -5.29
CA GLU A 20 2.37 1.51 -6.39
C GLU A 20 2.21 0.87 -7.79
N SER A 21 2.28 -0.45 -7.87
CA SER A 21 2.15 -1.20 -9.12
C SER A 21 0.71 -1.63 -9.42
N LEU A 22 -0.23 -1.34 -8.51
CA LEU A 22 -1.65 -1.64 -8.70
C LEU A 22 -2.30 -0.63 -9.65
N HIS A 23 -3.40 -1.04 -10.27
CA HIS A 23 -4.24 -0.12 -11.03
C HIS A 23 -4.77 0.99 -10.09
N PRO A 24 -4.79 2.28 -10.49
CA PRO A 24 -5.16 3.37 -9.58
C PRO A 24 -6.50 3.20 -8.86
N GLY A 25 -7.54 2.79 -9.59
CA GLY A 25 -8.86 2.52 -9.01
C GLY A 25 -8.89 1.33 -8.03
N ALA A 26 -7.88 0.45 -8.03
CA ALA A 26 -7.81 -0.68 -7.11
C ALA A 26 -7.58 -0.22 -5.67
N LEU A 27 -6.86 0.90 -5.44
CA LEU A 27 -6.62 1.43 -4.10
C LEU A 27 -7.89 1.90 -3.39
N LEU A 28 -8.96 2.21 -4.13
CA LEU A 28 -10.26 2.54 -3.55
C LEU A 28 -10.83 1.41 -2.69
N ILE A 29 -10.39 0.17 -2.90
CA ILE A 29 -10.78 -0.95 -2.04
C ILE A 29 -10.37 -0.72 -0.57
N LEU A 30 -9.33 0.07 -0.32
CA LEU A 30 -8.83 0.35 1.03
C LEU A 30 -9.82 1.15 1.87
N TYR A 31 -10.76 1.91 1.27
CA TYR A 31 -11.88 2.50 1.99
C TYR A 31 -12.73 1.44 2.72
N LYS A 32 -12.85 0.23 2.16
CA LYS A 32 -13.64 -0.83 2.79
C LYS A 32 -12.94 -1.45 4.00
N TYR A 33 -11.61 -1.46 4.03
CA TYR A 33 -10.84 -2.22 5.02
C TYR A 33 -10.06 -1.35 6.02
N CYS A 34 -9.72 -0.12 5.65
CA CYS A 34 -8.91 0.79 6.47
C CYS A 34 -9.72 1.99 7.01
N ASP A 35 -11.04 2.01 6.83
CA ASP A 35 -11.85 3.10 7.39
C ASP A 35 -11.92 3.04 8.91
N HIS A 36 -11.67 4.17 9.56
CA HIS A 36 -11.54 4.27 11.01
C HIS A 36 -12.83 3.86 11.76
N GLU A 37 -14.01 4.06 11.15
CA GLU A 37 -15.29 3.77 11.79
C GLU A 37 -15.97 2.52 11.21
N ASN A 38 -15.89 2.35 9.89
CA ASN A 38 -16.72 1.41 9.12
C ASN A 38 -15.95 0.29 8.43
N ALA A 39 -14.68 0.06 8.79
CA ALA A 39 -13.91 -1.07 8.26
C ALA A 39 -14.68 -2.39 8.38
N ALA A 40 -14.71 -3.15 7.29
CA ALA A 40 -15.43 -4.43 7.21
C ALA A 40 -14.90 -5.47 8.21
N PHE A 41 -13.62 -5.36 8.61
CA PHE A 41 -12.97 -6.21 9.59
C PHE A 41 -12.12 -5.33 10.50
N LYS A 42 -12.44 -5.28 11.80
CA LYS A 42 -11.77 -4.38 12.77
C LYS A 42 -10.63 -5.04 13.55
N ASN A 43 -10.62 -6.37 13.61
CA ASN A 43 -9.64 -7.15 14.37
C ASN A 43 -8.62 -7.81 13.45
N VAL A 44 -8.13 -7.08 12.44
CA VAL A 44 -7.17 -7.56 11.46
C VAL A 44 -6.05 -6.54 11.25
N ALA A 45 -4.88 -7.01 10.84
CA ALA A 45 -3.76 -6.17 10.44
C ALA A 45 -3.61 -6.13 8.92
N LEU A 46 -3.38 -4.94 8.38
CA LEU A 46 -3.02 -4.74 6.97
C LEU A 46 -1.63 -4.13 6.91
N VAL A 47 -0.71 -4.83 6.25
CA VAL A 47 0.64 -4.32 5.96
C VAL A 47 0.70 -3.99 4.49
N LEU A 48 1.04 -2.75 4.15
CA LEU A 48 1.17 -2.29 2.77
C LEU A 48 2.65 -2.01 2.52
N THR A 49 3.18 -2.48 1.40
CA THR A 49 4.57 -2.17 1.00
C THR A 49 4.57 -1.28 -0.24
N VAL A 50 5.50 -0.34 -0.25
CA VAL A 50 5.76 0.55 -1.39
C VAL A 50 7.23 0.41 -1.74
N LEU A 51 7.52 0.14 -3.01
CA LEU A 51 8.89 0.17 -3.51
C LEU A 51 9.12 1.51 -4.23
N LEU A 52 9.99 2.33 -3.66
CA LEU A 52 10.39 3.60 -4.26
C LEU A 52 11.32 3.36 -5.46
N GLU A 53 11.30 4.28 -6.43
CA GLU A 53 12.19 4.21 -7.61
C GLU A 53 13.62 4.70 -7.33
N ASP A 54 13.84 5.39 -6.20
CA ASP A 54 15.17 5.79 -5.77
C ASP A 54 16.04 4.56 -5.47
N SER A 55 17.31 4.60 -5.89
CA SER A 55 18.23 3.47 -5.68
C SER A 55 18.55 3.22 -4.22
N GLU A 56 18.58 4.27 -3.38
CA GLU A 56 18.81 4.20 -1.95
C GLU A 56 17.98 5.23 -1.19
N LEU A 57 17.53 4.87 0.01
CA LEU A 57 16.94 5.78 0.98
C LEU A 57 18.05 6.39 1.82
N GLU A 58 18.14 7.72 1.82
CA GLU A 58 19.08 8.46 2.66
C GLU A 58 18.86 8.10 4.15
N PRO A 59 19.87 7.56 4.85
CA PRO A 59 19.72 7.00 6.21
C PRO A 59 19.41 8.05 7.28
N GLN A 60 19.46 9.33 6.92
CA GLN A 60 19.28 10.49 7.78
C GLN A 60 17.93 11.18 7.62
N LEU A 61 17.02 10.64 6.79
CA LEU A 61 15.67 11.18 6.64
C LEU A 61 14.84 10.95 7.90
N SER A 62 14.12 11.97 8.34
CA SER A 62 13.12 11.86 9.38
C SER A 62 11.92 11.04 8.89
N LEU A 63 11.17 10.43 9.83
CA LEU A 63 9.95 9.69 9.48
C LEU A 63 8.93 10.55 8.73
N THR A 64 8.88 11.85 9.02
CA THR A 64 8.00 12.80 8.32
C THR A 64 8.44 12.99 6.87
N GLU A 65 9.73 13.19 6.61
CA GLU A 65 10.26 13.31 5.24
C GLU A 65 10.02 12.02 4.43
N ILE A 66 10.12 10.86 5.08
CA ILE A 66 9.85 9.55 4.46
C ILE A 66 8.36 9.41 4.13
N GLU A 67 7.47 9.78 5.06
CA GLU A 67 6.03 9.78 4.81
C GLU A 67 5.66 10.69 3.63
N GLU A 68 6.20 11.91 3.59
CA GLU A 68 5.99 12.85 2.48
C GLU A 68 6.49 12.29 1.15
N LYS A 69 7.70 11.71 1.14
CA LYS A 69 8.29 11.09 -0.06
C LYS A 69 7.43 9.94 -0.60
N VAL A 70 6.93 9.06 0.28
CA VAL A 70 6.04 7.95 -0.12
C VAL A 70 4.70 8.49 -0.65
N ARG A 71 4.11 9.49 0.01
CA ARG A 71 2.86 10.13 -0.44
C ARG A 71 3.01 10.70 -1.85
N ASP A 72 4.05 11.49 -2.07
CA ASP A 72 4.26 12.19 -3.32
C ASP A 72 4.52 11.21 -4.47
N PHE A 73 5.27 10.14 -4.19
CA PHE A 73 5.51 9.03 -5.13
C PHE A 73 4.22 8.30 -5.52
N ILE A 74 3.38 7.90 -4.55
CA ILE A 74 2.11 7.25 -4.86
C ILE A 74 1.19 8.20 -5.63
N ASN A 75 1.17 9.49 -5.29
CA ASN A 75 0.38 10.47 -6.01
C ASN A 75 0.78 10.58 -7.48
N GLU A 76 2.09 10.61 -7.78
CA GLU A 76 2.59 10.60 -9.15
C GLU A 76 2.20 9.32 -9.90
N LYS A 77 2.28 8.15 -9.26
CA LYS A 77 1.94 6.87 -9.89
C LYS A 77 0.45 6.66 -10.12
N MET A 78 -0.38 7.15 -9.20
CA MET A 78 -1.81 6.82 -9.15
C MET A 78 -2.69 7.87 -9.80
N VAL A 79 -2.28 9.14 -9.81
CA VAL A 79 -3.08 10.23 -10.38
C VAL A 79 -2.64 10.48 -11.81
N SER A 80 -3.46 10.07 -12.78
CA SER A 80 -3.22 10.36 -14.20
C SER A 80 -3.65 11.78 -14.55
N SER A 81 -2.84 12.51 -15.33
CA SER A 81 -3.19 13.88 -15.79
C SER A 81 -4.30 13.92 -16.85
N LYS A 82 -4.83 12.77 -17.28
CA LYS A 82 -5.75 12.65 -18.43
C LYS A 82 -7.10 12.13 -17.98
N ASN A 83 -8.07 13.05 -17.93
CA ASN A 83 -9.52 12.85 -17.92
C ASN A 83 -10.10 11.97 -16.80
N ALA A 84 -10.19 12.52 -15.59
CA ALA A 84 -10.98 11.97 -14.47
C ALA A 84 -12.50 12.07 -14.69
N GLU A 85 -13.03 11.53 -15.80
CA GLU A 85 -14.47 11.57 -16.09
C GLU A 85 -15.22 10.33 -15.57
N SER A 86 -14.51 9.29 -15.12
CA SER A 86 -15.14 8.08 -14.56
C SER A 86 -15.08 8.03 -13.02
N HIS A 87 -16.16 7.62 -12.36
CA HIS A 87 -16.22 7.45 -10.90
C HIS A 87 -15.15 6.47 -10.37
N SER A 88 -14.73 5.51 -11.20
CA SER A 88 -13.68 4.52 -10.91
C SER A 88 -12.25 5.07 -11.04
N GLU A 89 -12.09 6.26 -11.62
CA GLU A 89 -10.79 6.87 -11.83
C GLU A 89 -10.26 7.46 -10.55
N MET A 90 -8.96 7.33 -10.35
CA MET A 90 -8.28 7.91 -9.19
C MET A 90 -7.98 9.38 -9.48
N ASP A 91 -8.35 10.24 -8.53
CA ASP A 91 -8.00 11.66 -8.53
C ASP A 91 -7.31 12.01 -7.20
N VAL A 92 -6.83 13.26 -7.09
CA VAL A 92 -6.11 13.74 -5.90
C VAL A 92 -6.99 13.66 -4.65
N ASP A 93 -8.29 13.96 -4.75
CA ASP A 93 -9.20 13.96 -3.60
C ASP A 93 -9.41 12.54 -3.08
N LYS A 94 -9.68 11.58 -3.97
CA LYS A 94 -9.82 10.15 -3.63
C LYS A 94 -8.53 9.59 -3.05
N LEU A 95 -7.38 9.90 -3.66
CA LEU A 95 -6.11 9.43 -3.13
C LEU A 95 -5.83 10.02 -1.74
N SER A 96 -6.12 11.31 -1.52
CA SER A 96 -5.96 11.94 -0.20
C SER A 96 -6.81 11.24 0.87
N GLY A 97 -8.03 10.83 0.51
CA GLY A 97 -8.93 10.09 1.39
C GLY A 97 -8.47 8.65 1.66
N VAL A 98 -7.82 7.99 0.70
CA VAL A 98 -7.14 6.70 0.92
C VAL A 98 -5.92 6.89 1.82
N TRP A 99 -5.06 7.87 1.51
CA TRP A 99 -3.81 8.14 2.23
C TRP A 99 -4.06 8.35 3.72
N SER A 100 -5.03 9.20 4.07
CA SER A 100 -5.41 9.47 5.48
C SER A 100 -5.85 8.23 6.29
N ARG A 101 -6.20 7.12 5.62
CA ARG A 101 -6.60 5.85 6.24
C ARG A 101 -5.47 4.84 6.33
N ILE A 102 -4.41 5.00 5.55
CA ILE A 102 -3.30 4.03 5.48
C ILE A 102 -1.99 4.59 6.02
N SER A 103 -1.82 5.91 6.09
CA SER A 103 -0.59 6.57 6.53
C SER A 103 -0.47 6.71 8.04
N HIS A 104 -1.19 5.90 8.83
CA HIS A 104 -1.09 5.92 10.29
C HIS A 104 0.33 5.61 10.80
N THR A 105 1.08 4.80 10.05
CA THR A 105 2.48 4.46 10.35
C THR A 105 3.19 4.14 9.04
N VAL A 106 4.21 4.93 8.71
CA VAL A 106 5.08 4.72 7.54
C VAL A 106 6.50 4.53 8.05
N LEU A 107 7.14 3.41 7.70
CA LEU A 107 8.46 3.05 8.18
C LEU A 107 9.36 2.70 6.99
N PRO A 108 10.61 3.21 6.94
CA PRO A 108 11.58 2.78 5.94
C PRO A 108 12.06 1.34 6.22
N VAL A 109 12.37 0.63 5.15
CA VAL A 109 13.05 -0.67 5.21
C VAL A 109 14.39 -0.51 4.50
N TYR A 110 15.47 -0.86 5.19
CA TYR A 110 16.83 -0.84 4.63
C TYR A 110 17.23 -2.24 4.19
N PRO A 111 18.06 -2.36 3.14
CA PRO A 111 18.58 -3.65 2.71
C PRO A 111 19.38 -4.30 3.85
N GLU A 112 19.23 -5.62 4.01
CA GLU A 112 20.05 -6.40 4.93
C GLU A 112 21.14 -7.12 4.12
N ASP A 113 22.40 -6.99 4.56
CA ASP A 113 23.58 -7.51 3.87
C ASP A 113 23.58 -9.05 3.68
N ASN A 114 22.63 -9.77 4.30
CA ASN A 114 22.52 -11.22 4.31
C ASN A 114 21.28 -11.80 3.61
N PHE A 115 20.57 -11.03 2.76
CA PHE A 115 19.49 -11.61 1.93
C PHE A 115 20.08 -12.53 0.84
N ALA A 116 20.37 -13.77 1.21
CA ALA A 116 20.43 -14.86 0.25
C ALA A 116 19.03 -15.00 -0.36
N ASP A 117 18.99 -14.98 -1.70
CA ASP A 117 17.81 -15.13 -2.55
C ASP A 117 16.85 -16.22 -2.05
N CYS A 118 15.84 -15.83 -1.28
CA CYS A 118 14.69 -16.67 -0.96
C CYS A 118 13.68 -16.57 -2.11
N GLY A 119 14.11 -16.93 -3.32
CA GLY A 119 13.20 -17.38 -4.35
C GLY A 119 12.36 -18.51 -3.74
N GLY A 120 11.08 -18.22 -3.49
CA GLY A 120 10.15 -19.20 -2.97
C GLY A 120 10.26 -20.46 -3.81
N THR A 121 10.64 -21.57 -3.19
CA THR A 121 10.71 -22.86 -3.86
C THR A 121 9.32 -23.24 -4.33
N GLU A 122 9.00 -22.95 -5.60
CA GLU A 122 8.05 -23.75 -6.37
C GLU A 122 8.65 -25.15 -6.52
N GLN A 123 8.52 -25.97 -5.47
CA GLN A 123 8.61 -27.41 -5.63
C GLN A 123 7.21 -27.89 -6.00
N GLY A 124 7.02 -28.05 -7.30
CA GLY A 124 5.92 -28.84 -7.84
C GLY A 124 5.93 -30.25 -7.27
N LEU A 125 4.74 -30.66 -6.84
CA LEU A 125 4.33 -32.05 -6.63
C LEU A 125 2.96 -32.21 -7.29
#